data_AF-A0AAE2YIM1-F1
#
_entry.id   AF-A0AAE2YIM1-F1
#
_cell.length_a   1.000
_cell.length_b   1.000
_cell.length_c   1.000
_cell.angle_alpha   90.00
_cell.angle_beta   90.00
_cell.angle_gamma   90.00
#
_symmetry.space_group_name_H-M   'P 1'
#
loop_
_entity.id
_entity.type
_entity.pdbx_description
1 polymer ?
#
loop_
_entity_poly.entity_id
_entity_poly.type
_entity_poly.pdbx_seq_one_letter_code
_entity_poly.pdbx_strand_id
1 'polypeptide(L)'
;MKLERFSECVRILDPRNGFSESVQLIDVRVDPLTGGISRVNLARELRPKQGVKEVGAQISPECPFCPQNIEKMTPKFPEDYVRGGRIKRGRATIFPNL
;
A
#
# COMPACT_ATOMS: atom_id res chain seq x y z
N MET A 1 19.95 25.79 -8.89
CA MET A 1 18.99 24.68 -9.03
C MET A 1 19.54 23.48 -8.29
N LYS A 2 18.89 23.00 -7.23
CA LYS A 2 19.41 21.92 -6.37
C LYS A 2 18.46 20.74 -6.43
N LEU A 3 18.95 19.58 -6.85
CA LEU A 3 18.18 18.34 -6.79
C LEU A 3 18.14 17.85 -5.35
N GLU A 4 16.94 17.66 -4.81
CA GLU A 4 16.74 17.15 -3.45
C GLU A 4 16.15 15.75 -3.50
N ARG A 5 16.76 14.84 -2.73
CA ARG A 5 16.34 13.45 -2.61
C ARG A 5 16.51 13.00 -1.16
N PHE A 6 15.48 12.37 -0.61
CA PHE A 6 15.52 11.67 0.65
C PHE A 6 14.69 10.39 0.56
N SER A 7 14.90 9.46 1.49
CA SER A 7 14.19 8.19 1.50
C SER A 7 13.30 8.10 2.73
N GLU A 8 12.07 7.63 2.53
CA GLU A 8 11.12 7.32 3.59
C GLU A 8 10.98 5.81 3.73
N CYS A 9 10.81 5.37 4.98
CA CYS A 9 10.63 3.96 5.31
C CYS A 9 9.14 3.72 5.63
N VAL A 10 8.53 2.78 4.93
CA VAL A 10 7.14 2.37 5.15
C VAL A 10 7.11 0.93 5.62
N ARG A 11 6.43 0.67 6.73
CA ARG A 11 6.26 -0.66 7.32
C ARG A 11 4.81 -1.10 7.23
N ILE A 12 4.59 -2.31 6.73
CA ILE A 12 3.28 -2.96 6.66
C ILE A 12 3.40 -4.44 7.03
N LEU A 13 2.33 -5.04 7.53
CA LEU A 13 2.21 -6.48 7.67
C LEU A 13 1.56 -7.05 6.41
N ASP A 14 2.31 -7.80 5.60
CA ASP A 14 1.87 -8.25 4.27
C ASP A 14 1.08 -9.57 4.33
N PRO A 15 -0.21 -9.61 3.94
CA PRO A 15 -1.03 -10.82 3.99
C PRO A 15 -0.51 -11.93 3.08
N ARG A 16 0.24 -11.61 2.01
CA ARG A 16 0.82 -12.59 1.08
C ARG A 16 1.95 -13.39 1.72
N ASN A 17 2.57 -12.83 2.75
CA ASN A 17 3.69 -13.42 3.49
C ASN A 17 3.29 -13.75 4.94
N GLY A 18 2.03 -14.12 5.16
CA GLY A 18 1.52 -14.52 6.49
C GLY A 18 1.50 -13.38 7.51
N PHE A 19 1.33 -12.13 7.07
CA PHE A 19 1.41 -10.92 7.90
C PHE A 19 2.77 -10.69 8.55
N SER A 20 3.86 -11.17 7.94
CA SER A 20 5.21 -10.75 8.30
C SER A 20 5.45 -9.28 7.94
N GLU A 21 6.32 -8.63 8.71
CA GLU A 21 6.65 -7.22 8.49
C GLU A 21 7.44 -7.05 7.19
N SER A 22 6.90 -6.22 6.29
CA SER A 22 7.52 -5.80 5.05
C SER A 22 7.89 -4.34 5.14
N VAL A 23 9.15 -4.05 4.83
CA VAL A 23 9.70 -2.70 4.80
C VAL A 23 9.87 -2.27 3.34
N GLN A 24 9.27 -1.13 2.99
CA GLN A 24 9.40 -0.51 1.67
C GLN A 24 10.13 0.82 1.80
N LEU A 25 11.25 0.95 1.07
CA LEU A 25 11.97 2.22 0.94
C LEU A 25 11.37 3.00 -0.24
N ILE A 26 10.91 4.21 0.04
CA ILE A 26 10.33 5.12 -0.96
C ILE A 26 11.25 6.32 -1.09
N ASP A 27 11.79 6.50 -2.29
CA ASP A 27 12.59 7.67 -2.62
C ASP A 27 11.66 8.85 -2.91
N VAL A 28 11.78 9.90 -2.12
CA VAL A 28 11.10 11.18 -2.34
C VAL A 28 12.06 12.12 -3.04
N ARG A 29 11.64 12.64 -4.20
CA ARG A 29 12.42 13.54 -5.05
C ARG A 29 11.66 14.83 -5.26
N VAL A 30 12.33 15.97 -5.09
CA VAL A 30 11.74 17.29 -5.30
C VAL A 30 12.24 17.84 -6.63
N ASP A 31 11.31 18.21 -7.51
CA ASP A 31 11.59 18.93 -8.74
C ASP A 31 11.96 20.38 -8.40
N PRO A 32 13.20 20.83 -8.68
CA PRO A 32 13.65 22.16 -8.33
C PRO A 32 13.07 23.28 -9.20
N LEU A 33 12.39 22.95 -10.31
CA LEU A 33 11.75 23.93 -11.18
C LEU A 33 10.32 24.25 -10.74
N THR A 34 9.58 23.22 -10.29
CA THR A 34 8.16 23.34 -9.96
C THR A 34 7.86 23.21 -8.46
N GLY A 35 8.81 22.69 -7.68
CA GLY A 35 8.57 22.26 -6.30
C GLY A 35 7.77 20.96 -6.19
N GLY A 36 7.46 20.30 -7.32
CA GLY A 36 6.70 19.06 -7.35
C GLY A 36 7.41 17.90 -6.66
N ILE A 37 6.66 17.04 -5.97
CA ILE A 37 7.20 15.88 -5.26
C ILE A 37 6.88 14.60 -6.04
N SER A 38 7.91 13.82 -6.35
CA SER A 38 7.79 12.48 -6.91
C SER A 38 8.16 11.42 -5.87
N ARG A 39 7.31 10.40 -5.72
CA ARG A 39 7.57 9.24 -4.85
C ARG A 39 7.91 8.02 -5.70
N VAL A 40 9.14 7.54 -5.58
CA VAL A 40 9.66 6.38 -6.32
C VAL A 40 9.68 5.17 -5.39
N ASN A 41 8.72 4.26 -5.57
CA ASN A 41 8.65 3.01 -4.82
C ASN A 41 9.15 1.85 -5.68
N LEU A 42 10.38 1.39 -5.43
CA LEU A 42 11.00 0.29 -6.19
C LEU A 42 10.23 -1.04 -6.03
N ALA A 43 9.62 -1.29 -4.87
CA ALA A 43 8.80 -2.48 -4.64
C ALA A 43 7.52 -2.51 -5.49
N ARG A 44 7.11 -1.37 -6.07
CA ARG A 44 5.99 -1.31 -7.01
C ARG A 44 6.34 -1.85 -8.40
N GLU A 45 7.59 -1.68 -8.84
CA GLU A 45 8.03 -2.13 -10.16
C GLU A 45 8.02 -3.67 -10.28
N LEU A 46 8.35 -4.36 -9.19
CA LEU A 46 8.36 -5.83 -9.12
C LEU A 46 6.96 -6.45 -9.12
N ARG A 47 5.88 -5.66 -9.04
CA ARG A 47 4.52 -6.19 -9.00
C ARG A 47 4.10 -6.66 -10.39
N PRO A 48 3.43 -7.82 -10.51
CA PRO A 48 2.80 -8.21 -11.75
C PRO A 48 1.90 -7.10 -12.26
N LYS A 49 2.12 -6.66 -13.50
CA LYS A 49 1.23 -5.69 -14.15
C LYS A 49 -0.14 -6.36 -14.28
N GLN A 50 -1.14 -5.81 -13.62
CA GLN A 50 -2.51 -6.24 -13.84
C GLN A 50 -2.86 -5.87 -15.28
N GLY A 51 -3.08 -6.87 -16.14
CA GLY A 51 -3.60 -6.65 -17.48
C GLY A 51 -4.95 -5.94 -17.41
N VAL A 52 -5.32 -5.22 -18.47
CA VAL A 52 -6.64 -4.62 -18.60
C VAL A 52 -7.65 -5.78 -18.71
N LYS A 53 -8.32 -6.11 -17.61
CA LYS A 53 -9.51 -6.96 -17.66
C LYS A 53 -10.68 -6.12 -18.16
N GLU A 54 -11.56 -6.73 -18.96
CA GLU A 54 -12.76 -6.07 -19.46
C GLU A 54 -13.55 -5.44 -18.30
N VAL A 55 -13.92 -4.18 -18.48
CA VAL A 55 -14.75 -3.43 -17.54
C VAL A 55 -16.15 -4.04 -17.59
N GLY A 56 -16.51 -4.82 -16.57
CA GLY A 56 -17.77 -5.57 -16.54
C GLY A 56 -17.66 -7.01 -16.04
N ALA A 57 -16.43 -7.51 -15.82
CA ALA A 57 -16.24 -8.82 -15.17
C ALA A 57 -16.91 -8.83 -13.78
N GLN A 58 -17.65 -9.91 -13.49
CA GLN A 58 -18.29 -10.14 -12.20
C GLN A 58 -17.30 -9.90 -11.05
N ILE A 59 -17.80 -9.37 -9.92
CA ILE A 59 -17.00 -9.18 -8.70
C ILE A 59 -16.39 -10.53 -8.34
N SER A 60 -15.06 -10.61 -8.47
CA SER A 60 -14.34 -11.83 -8.10
C SER A 60 -14.64 -12.15 -6.63
N PRO A 61 -14.90 -13.42 -6.26
CA PRO A 61 -14.97 -13.83 -4.86
C PRO A 61 -13.69 -13.48 -4.07
N GLU A 62 -12.60 -13.19 -4.78
CA GLU A 62 -11.30 -12.77 -4.23
C GLU A 62 -11.13 -11.24 -4.14
N CYS A 63 -12.21 -10.45 -4.23
CA CYS A 63 -12.12 -9.00 -4.06
C CYS A 63 -11.66 -8.66 -2.62
N PRO A 64 -10.49 -8.02 -2.42
CA PRO A 64 -9.96 -7.75 -1.07
C PRO A 64 -10.77 -6.68 -0.32
N PHE A 65 -11.61 -5.92 -1.03
CA PHE A 65 -12.47 -4.88 -0.46
C PHE A 65 -13.83 -5.42 0.03
N CYS A 66 -14.19 -6.67 -0.29
CA CYS A 66 -15.41 -7.27 0.24
C CYS A 66 -15.26 -7.57 1.74
N PRO A 67 -16.29 -7.34 2.58
CA PRO A 67 -16.18 -7.43 4.04
C PRO A 67 -15.59 -8.75 4.57
N GLN A 68 -15.97 -9.87 3.96
CA GLN A 68 -15.50 -11.21 4.31
C GLN A 68 -14.00 -11.43 4.03
N ASN A 69 -13.41 -10.64 3.14
CA ASN A 69 -12.04 -10.80 2.67
C ASN A 69 -11.06 -9.82 3.31
N ILE A 70 -11.54 -8.70 3.88
CA ILE A 70 -10.69 -7.62 4.44
C ILE A 70 -9.66 -8.20 5.41
N GLU A 71 -10.10 -9.03 6.35
CA GLU A 71 -9.22 -9.54 7.41
C GLU A 71 -8.08 -10.41 6.86
N LYS A 72 -8.35 -11.19 5.80
CA LYS A 72 -7.42 -12.17 5.22
C LYS A 72 -6.54 -11.57 4.11
N MET A 73 -7.06 -10.64 3.32
CA MET A 73 -6.45 -10.22 2.05
C MET A 73 -5.85 -8.82 2.07
N THR A 74 -6.10 -8.02 3.11
CA THR A 74 -5.60 -6.64 3.18
C THR A 74 -4.46 -6.52 4.20
N PRO A 75 -3.46 -5.66 3.95
CA PRO A 75 -2.40 -5.37 4.92
C PRO A 75 -2.90 -4.90 6.28
N LYS A 76 -1.99 -4.93 7.24
CA LYS A 76 -2.18 -4.28 8.55
C LYS A 76 -1.04 -3.30 8.80
N PHE A 77 -1.32 -2.27 9.57
CA PHE A 77 -0.28 -1.46 10.19
C PHE A 77 0.44 -2.29 11.26
N PRO A 78 1.73 -2.05 11.49
CA PRO A 78 2.42 -2.52 12.69
C PRO A 78 1.73 -2.03 13.97
N GLU A 79 1.87 -2.79 15.06
CA GLU A 79 1.21 -2.52 16.34
C GLU A 79 1.65 -1.18 16.95
N ASP A 80 2.89 -0.76 16.68
CA ASP A 80 3.44 0.52 17.11
C ASP A 80 2.92 1.72 16.30
N TYR A 81 2.24 1.49 15.16
CA TYR A 81 1.60 2.55 14.36
C TYR A 81 0.10 2.65 14.65
N VAL A 82 -0.59 1.51 14.58
CA VAL A 82 -2.03 1.43 14.88
C VAL A 82 -2.25 0.16 15.67
N ARG A 83 -2.61 0.32 16.94
CA ARG A 83 -2.96 -0.80 17.82
C ARG A 83 -4.07 -1.64 17.19
N GLY A 84 -3.86 -2.95 17.04
CA GLY A 84 -4.79 -3.85 16.34
C GLY A 84 -4.71 -3.80 14.81
N GLY A 85 -3.77 -3.04 14.24
CA GLY A 85 -3.34 -3.06 12.85
C GLY A 85 -4.28 -2.44 11.82
N ARG A 86 -5.51 -2.05 12.19
CA ARG A 86 -6.47 -1.37 11.30
C ARG A 86 -7.28 -0.34 12.07
N ILE A 87 -7.66 0.74 11.38
CA ILE A 87 -8.54 1.76 11.96
C ILE A 87 -9.98 1.39 11.58
N LYS A 88 -10.85 1.22 12.58
CA LYS A 88 -12.26 0.88 12.38
C LYS A 88 -13.15 1.99 12.92
N ARG A 89 -14.12 2.45 12.13
CA ARG A 89 -15.14 3.42 12.54
C ARG A 89 -16.49 3.08 11.92
N GLY A 90 -17.44 2.65 12.74
CA GLY A 90 -18.73 2.15 12.25
C GLY A 90 -18.51 0.98 11.29
N ARG A 91 -19.00 1.10 10.04
CA ARG A 91 -18.81 0.11 8.98
C ARG A 91 -17.55 0.32 8.13
N ALA A 92 -16.79 1.39 8.36
CA ALA A 92 -15.58 1.69 7.61
C ALA A 92 -14.35 1.02 8.23
N THR A 93 -13.49 0.43 7.40
CA THR A 93 -12.20 -0.13 7.79
C THR A 93 -11.11 0.48 6.92
N ILE A 94 -10.06 1.01 7.56
CA ILE A 94 -8.86 1.54 6.90
C ILE A 94 -7.70 0.59 7.17
N PHE A 95 -6.98 0.25 6.11
CA PHE A 95 -5.78 -0.57 6.11
C PHE A 95 -4.73 0.05 5.17
N PRO A 96 -3.43 -0.23 5.36
CA PRO A 96 -2.41 0.30 4.47
C PRO A 96 -2.52 -0.33 3.08
N ASN A 97 -2.07 0.41 2.07
CA ASN A 97 -1.99 -0.11 0.72
C ASN A 97 -0.85 -1.14 0.62
N LEU A 98 -1.09 -2.20 -0.14
CA LEU A 98 -0.10 -3.24 -0.43
C LEU A 98 0.94 -2.73 -1.43
#